data_AF-A0AAN4U0Q8-F1
#
_entry.id   AF-A0AAN4U0Q8-F1
#
_cell.length_a   1.000
_cell.length_b   1.000
_cell.length_c   1.000
_cell.angle_alpha   90.00
_cell.angle_beta   90.00
_cell.angle_gamma   90.00
#
_symmetry.space_group_name_H-M   'P 1'
#
loop_
_entity.id
_entity.type
_entity.pdbx_description
1 polymer ?
#
loop_
_entity_poly.entity_id
_entity_poly.type
_entity_poly.pdbx_seq_one_letter_code
_entity_poly.pdbx_strand_id
1 'polypeptide(L)'
;MTQSDYDHREEGESLFEWPLDSAGMRMGAGELLDSLLATIQHLNHTDAWPLTILPPRFGDVLVDRERRQISAVCLWKRKPVKTHKEG
;
A
#
# COMPACT_ATOMS: atom_id res chain seq x y z
N MET A 1 -25.47 -16.15 -21.13
CA MET A 1 -24.10 -15.85 -20.67
C MET A 1 -24.23 -14.77 -19.63
N THR A 2 -24.16 -15.11 -18.34
CA THR A 2 -24.31 -14.15 -17.26
C THR A 2 -23.11 -13.21 -17.26
N GLN A 3 -23.41 -11.93 -17.27
CA GLN A 3 -22.47 -10.81 -17.27
C GLN A 3 -21.48 -11.02 -16.11
N SER A 4 -20.20 -11.17 -16.45
CA SER A 4 -19.11 -11.47 -15.53
C SER A 4 -19.18 -10.59 -14.28
N ASP A 5 -19.08 -11.23 -13.11
CA ASP A 5 -18.94 -10.64 -11.77
C ASP A 5 -17.63 -9.84 -11.64
N TYR A 6 -17.43 -8.85 -12.51
CA TYR A 6 -16.29 -7.95 -12.42
C TYR A 6 -16.47 -7.09 -11.18
N ASP A 7 -15.48 -7.18 -10.31
CA ASP A 7 -15.39 -6.36 -9.12
C ASP A 7 -15.22 -4.87 -9.51
N HIS A 8 -16.34 -4.15 -9.53
CA HIS A 8 -16.45 -2.73 -9.92
C HIS A 8 -15.96 -1.73 -8.86
N ARG A 9 -15.30 -2.20 -7.79
CA ARG A 9 -14.72 -1.30 -6.79
C ARG A 9 -13.71 -0.36 -7.44
N GLU A 10 -13.78 0.92 -7.07
CA GLU A 10 -12.86 1.96 -7.54
C GLU A 10 -11.40 1.51 -7.36
N GLU A 11 -10.61 1.70 -8.41
CA GLU A 11 -9.20 1.37 -8.47
C GLU A 11 -8.44 2.51 -9.15
N GLY A 12 -7.14 2.61 -8.86
CA GLY A 12 -6.34 3.70 -9.39
C GLY A 12 -4.86 3.53 -9.08
N GLU A 13 -4.10 4.56 -9.42
CA GLU A 13 -2.67 4.68 -9.18
C GLU A 13 -2.43 5.97 -8.40
N SER A 14 -1.60 5.92 -7.36
CA SER A 14 -1.28 7.11 -6.56
C SER A 14 0.11 7.00 -5.94
N LEU A 15 0.72 8.16 -5.66
CA LEU A 15 1.92 8.26 -4.84
C LEU A 15 1.54 8.09 -3.37
N PHE A 16 2.18 7.15 -2.70
CA PHE A 16 2.11 6.97 -1.25
C PHE A 16 3.45 7.35 -0.63
N GLU A 17 3.40 7.94 0.55
CA GLU A 17 4.55 8.42 1.29
C GLU A 17 4.51 7.86 2.71
N TRP A 18 5.63 7.28 3.16
CA TRP A 18 5.79 6.77 4.51
C TRP A 18 7.00 7.42 5.17
N PRO A 19 6.89 7.81 6.45
CA PRO A 19 8.02 8.34 7.18
C PRO A 19 9.08 7.26 7.40
N LEU A 20 10.36 7.63 7.27
CA LEU A 20 11.49 6.84 7.71
C LEU A 20 11.82 7.21 9.15
N ASP A 21 11.60 6.25 10.04
CA ASP A 21 12.02 6.39 11.42
C ASP A 21 13.55 6.29 11.57
N SER A 22 14.03 6.41 12.81
CA SER A 22 15.48 6.35 13.09
C SER A 22 16.11 5.00 12.73
N ALA A 23 15.33 3.91 12.70
CA ALA A 23 15.81 2.60 12.28
C ALA A 23 15.91 2.52 10.76
N GLY A 24 14.86 2.94 10.04
CA GLY A 24 14.82 3.04 8.58
C GLY A 24 15.95 3.88 8.01
N MET A 25 16.35 4.96 8.70
CA MET A 25 17.49 5.79 8.30
C MET A 25 18.85 5.05 8.27
N ARG A 26 18.96 3.90 8.96
CA ARG A 26 20.17 3.07 9.00
C ARG A 26 20.10 1.82 8.11
N MET A 27 18.91 1.49 7.61
CA MET A 27 18.68 0.30 6.78
C MET A 27 19.28 0.44 5.39
N GLY A 28 19.72 -0.67 4.80
CA GLY A 28 20.07 -0.77 3.38
C GLY A 28 18.83 -0.75 2.48
N ALA A 29 19.04 -0.69 1.16
CA ALA A 29 17.93 -0.64 0.19
C ALA A 29 17.02 -1.89 0.25
N GLY A 30 17.60 -3.08 0.43
CA GLY A 30 16.83 -4.32 0.57
C GLY A 30 15.97 -4.34 1.84
N GLU A 31 16.56 -3.97 2.98
CA GLU A 31 15.84 -3.89 4.26
C GLU A 31 14.71 -2.85 4.21
N LEU A 32 14.93 -1.70 3.54
CA LEU A 32 13.90 -0.69 3.33
C LEU A 32 12.75 -1.20 2.47
N LEU A 33 13.05 -1.99 1.43
CA LEU A 33 12.02 -2.61 0.61
C LEU A 33 11.22 -3.63 1.40
N ASP A 34 11.89 -4.52 2.15
CA ASP A 34 11.21 -5.50 3.00
C ASP A 34 10.30 -4.81 4.03
N SER A 35 10.80 -3.72 4.64
CA SER A 35 10.01 -2.88 5.55
C SER A 35 8.79 -2.28 4.84
N LEU A 36 8.95 -1.74 3.63
CA LEU A 36 7.85 -1.19 2.85
C LEU A 36 6.78 -2.23 2.54
N LEU A 37 7.19 -3.43 2.10
CA LEU A 37 6.27 -4.54 1.81
C LEU A 37 5.50 -4.97 3.06
N ALA A 38 6.17 -5.03 4.21
CA ALA A 38 5.53 -5.31 5.48
C ALA A 38 4.52 -4.23 5.88
N THR A 39 4.84 -2.94 5.68
CA THR A 39 3.90 -1.83 5.92
C THR A 39 2.68 -1.93 5.01
N ILE A 40 2.86 -2.19 3.71
CA ILE A 40 1.77 -2.38 2.75
C ILE A 40 0.88 -3.56 3.17
N GLN A 41 1.49 -4.69 3.56
CA GLN A 41 0.75 -5.85 4.04
C GLN A 41 -0.07 -5.53 5.30
N HIS A 42 0.52 -4.80 6.24
CA HIS A 42 -0.17 -4.35 7.45
C HIS A 42 -1.39 -3.49 7.09
N LEU A 43 -1.21 -2.44 6.28
CA LEU A 43 -2.30 -1.57 5.83
C LEU A 43 -3.41 -2.34 5.11
N ASN A 44 -3.06 -3.32 4.28
CA ASN A 44 -4.03 -4.16 3.59
C ASN A 44 -4.87 -5.00 4.56
N HIS A 45 -4.34 -5.35 5.74
CA HIS A 45 -5.07 -6.07 6.79
C HIS A 45 -5.78 -5.15 7.80
N THR A 46 -5.42 -3.85 7.87
CA THR A 46 -6.07 -2.89 8.77
C THR A 46 -7.47 -2.52 8.30
N ASP A 47 -8.50 -2.81 9.09
CA ASP A 47 -9.90 -2.52 8.73
C ASP A 47 -10.19 -1.02 8.51
N ALA A 48 -9.56 -0.14 9.29
CA ALA A 48 -9.71 1.30 9.14
C ALA A 48 -9.06 1.86 7.85
N TRP A 49 -8.16 1.09 7.22
CA TRP A 49 -7.51 1.49 5.98
C TRP A 49 -8.41 1.11 4.78
N PRO A 50 -8.82 2.06 3.92
CA PRO A 50 -9.88 1.82 2.95
C PRO A 50 -9.42 1.17 1.64
N LEU A 51 -8.11 0.99 1.43
CA LEU A 51 -7.54 0.52 0.16
C LEU A 51 -6.81 -0.82 0.32
N THR A 52 -6.89 -1.68 -0.68
CA THR A 52 -5.89 -2.71 -0.93
C THR A 52 -4.84 -2.11 -1.86
N ILE A 53 -3.60 -2.00 -1.39
CA ILE A 53 -2.44 -1.49 -2.14
C ILE A 53 -1.67 -2.68 -2.69
N LEU A 54 -1.32 -2.67 -3.97
CA LEU A 54 -0.40 -3.64 -4.54
C LEU A 54 1.06 -3.23 -4.28
N PRO A 55 1.97 -4.18 -4.03
CA PRO A 55 3.39 -3.89 -3.94
C PRO A 55 3.87 -3.08 -5.15
N PRO A 56 4.63 -1.99 -4.95
CA PRO A 56 5.18 -1.20 -6.05
C PRO A 56 6.21 -2.01 -6.82
N ARG A 57 6.48 -1.62 -8.07
CA ARG A 57 7.64 -2.15 -8.79
C ARG A 57 8.90 -1.51 -8.21
N PHE A 58 10.03 -2.20 -8.31
CA PHE A 58 11.31 -1.70 -7.80
C PHE A 58 11.68 -0.30 -8.32
N GLY A 59 11.37 0.01 -9.58
CA GLY A 59 11.66 1.32 -10.19
C GLY A 59 10.76 2.46 -9.72
N ASP A 60 9.65 2.14 -9.05
CA ASP A 60 8.65 3.11 -8.61
C ASP A 60 8.87 3.57 -7.15
N VAL A 61 9.92 3.06 -6.49
CA VAL A 61 10.26 3.37 -5.09
C VAL A 61 11.40 4.38 -5.02
N LEU A 62 11.17 5.49 -4.35
CA LEU A 62 12.16 6.51 -4.05
C LEU A 62 12.38 6.62 -2.53
N VAL A 63 13.64 6.48 -2.11
CA VAL A 63 14.07 6.70 -0.74
C VAL A 63 14.72 8.07 -0.63
N ASP A 64 14.07 9.00 0.06
CA ASP A 64 14.58 10.33 0.37
C ASP A 64 15.01 10.38 1.85
N ARG A 65 16.31 10.25 2.09
CA ARG A 65 16.86 10.29 3.46
C ARG A 65 16.91 11.69 4.05
N GLU A 66 17.00 12.73 3.20
CA GLU A 66 17.03 14.10 3.69
C GLU A 66 15.67 14.48 4.27
N ARG A 67 14.59 14.10 3.57
CA ARG A 67 13.21 14.27 4.03
C ARG A 67 12.75 13.18 4.98
N ARG A 68 13.58 12.14 5.20
CA ARG A 68 13.25 10.95 6.00
C ARG A 68 11.94 10.32 5.55
N GLN A 69 11.88 10.00 4.27
CA GLN A 69 10.66 9.52 3.62
C GLN A 69 11.00 8.42 2.61
N ILE A 70 10.14 7.43 2.53
CA ILE A 70 10.05 6.53 1.39
C ILE A 70 8.76 6.85 0.65
N SER A 71 8.83 6.95 -0.66
CA SER A 71 7.67 7.20 -1.51
C SER A 71 7.60 6.15 -2.60
N ALA A 72 6.40 5.71 -2.92
CA ALA A 72 6.20 4.75 -4.00
C ALA A 72 4.90 5.03 -4.75
N VAL A 73 4.95 4.91 -6.07
CA VAL A 73 3.74 4.86 -6.89
C VAL A 73 3.16 3.46 -6.79
N CYS A 74 1.94 3.34 -6.30
CA CYS A 74 1.27 2.07 -6.13
C CYS A 74 -0.10 2.06 -6.82
N LEU A 75 -0.42 0.92 -7.43
CA LEU A 75 -1.79 0.58 -7.78
C LEU A 75 -2.58 0.24 -6.52
N TRP A 76 -3.85 0.61 -6.50
CA TRP A 76 -4.75 0.32 -5.39
C TRP A 76 -6.17 0.03 -5.87
N LYS A 77 -6.92 -0.64 -4.99
CA LYS A 77 -8.35 -0.90 -5.14
C LYS A 77 -9.07 -0.67 -3.82
N ARG A 78 -10.28 -0.08 -3.82
CA ARG A 78 -11.09 0.08 -2.59
C ARG A 78 -11.34 -1.28 -1.95
N LYS A 79 -11.19 -1.39 -0.62
CA LYS A 79 -11.59 -2.58 0.15
C LYS A 79 -13.10 -2.81 0.06
N PRO A 80 -13.58 -4.05 0.21
CA PRO A 80 -15.01 -4.30 0.20
C PRO A 80 -15.63 -3.67 1.45
N VAL A 81 -16.81 -3.07 1.30
CA VAL A 81 -17.57 -2.60 2.46
C VAL A 81 -18.01 -3.83 3.26
N LYS A 82 -17.59 -3.93 4.52
CA LYS A 82 -18.11 -4.95 5.43
C LYS A 82 -19.55 -4.56 5.79
N THR A 83 -20.53 -4.99 5.02
CA THR A 83 -21.92 -4.95 5.45
C THR A 83 -22.07 -5.98 6.56
N HIS A 84 -22.05 -5.52 7.82
CA HIS A 84 -22.61 -6.30 8.90
C HIS A 84 -24.10 -6.49 8.56
N LYS A 85 -24.50 -7.71 8.19
CA LYS A 85 -25.91 -8.08 8.25
C LYS A 85 -26.28 -8.06 9.73
N GLU A 86 -26.97 -7.00 10.14
CA GLU A 86 -27.75 -7.02 11.37
C GLU A 86 -28.77 -8.15 11.23
N GLY A 87 -28.69 -9.13 12.12
CA GLY A 87 -29.63 -10.25 12.23
C GLY A 87 -30.70 -9.96 13.26
#